data_AF-A0A0R1NFI4-F1
#
_entry.id   AF-A0A0R1NFI4-F1
#
_cell.length_a   1.000
_cell.length_b   1.000
_cell.length_c   1.000
_cell.angle_alpha   90.00
_cell.angle_beta   90.00
_cell.angle_gamma   90.00
#
_symmetry.space_group_name_H-M   'P 1'
#
loop_
_entity.id
_entity.type
_entity.pdbx_description
1 polymer ?
#
loop_
_entity_poly.entity_id
_entity_poly.type
_entity_poly.pdbx_seq_one_letter_code
_entity_poly.pdbx_strand_id
1 'polypeptide(L)'
;MGIMWKENKIMTKDTQQELFKQINQAQPEKLKNLILRLASLDDNLAGLILGVLNDEPVQASQPQRREVKNNAIEKEIHHIRGVIANTILENGGDTDCFKPQQAKSLIDFFDGLVDEIQNGIESGDMPIELSVPLLLMTYQNQIQLLPKIVDYNQQFDDSVQGTMLALEEAVDSVAGLSTDIKDNLMDQVIKLFKKAIFEGFPEERYDLFYTALPLVTEQTAPKLIAVSEKLKKQVSIMDMLYLESNKLLLQIRIAFQLGQTKRAQQIIDDNIDNEDVRSEYVAILEGSKNFPKAEAVIQDAINKKLGDPQQWRNRLARIYRQTNQTAKLRKLLKNQLLSGDIEAYDQYRELLVGMHEWKKEYPALLATLAAKLGRYDYCKILLKENAYSKIVDQLNKYKSMAMIRQYAPIIYKYEKKPITTLYLNSVVIPQSNKKTATGPVQLASDIIKFLNFSKDLKTTKRVIKQLKVRLGTGGRFRDAFSKIDDAIERFELNIN
;
A
#
# COMPACT_ATOMS: atom_id res chain seq x y z
N MET A 1 14.47 5.87 -43.10
CA MET A 1 15.55 4.95 -43.55
C MET A 1 16.86 5.62 -43.15
N GLY A 2 17.74 5.11 -42.29
CA GLY A 2 17.84 3.87 -41.55
C GLY A 2 19.30 3.86 -41.08
N ILE A 3 19.54 4.15 -39.80
CA ILE A 3 20.88 3.98 -39.21
C ILE A 3 20.82 2.71 -38.39
N MET A 4 21.54 1.70 -38.89
CA MET A 4 21.62 0.36 -38.35
C MET A 4 22.14 0.36 -36.92
N TRP A 5 21.41 -0.36 -36.07
CA TRP A 5 21.85 -0.89 -34.80
C TRP A 5 23.14 -1.72 -34.99
N LYS A 6 24.22 -1.39 -34.27
CA LYS A 6 25.27 -2.36 -33.98
C LYS A 6 24.84 -3.15 -32.75
N GLU A 7 24.55 -4.42 -32.96
CA GLU A 7 24.14 -5.39 -31.95
C GLU A 7 25.19 -5.50 -30.83
N ASN A 8 24.74 -5.28 -29.58
CA ASN A 8 25.44 -5.79 -28.40
C ASN A 8 25.28 -7.31 -28.41
N LYS A 9 26.35 -8.04 -28.76
CA LYS A 9 26.38 -9.50 -28.70
C LYS A 9 26.36 -9.93 -27.22
N ILE A 10 25.19 -10.32 -26.73
CA ILE A 10 25.07 -11.02 -25.44
C ILE A 10 25.81 -12.35 -25.56
N MET A 11 26.83 -12.53 -24.72
CA MET A 11 27.66 -13.72 -24.67
C MET A 11 26.81 -14.93 -24.26
N THR A 12 26.76 -15.99 -25.06
CA THR A 12 25.94 -17.17 -24.74
C THR A 12 26.62 -18.02 -23.65
N LYS A 13 25.82 -18.75 -22.87
CA LYS A 13 26.31 -19.62 -21.77
C LYS A 13 27.38 -20.62 -22.23
N ASP A 14 27.27 -21.12 -23.46
CA ASP A 14 28.26 -22.05 -24.03
C ASP A 14 29.60 -21.36 -24.30
N THR A 15 29.59 -20.10 -24.76
CA THR A 15 30.82 -19.31 -24.97
C THR A 15 31.49 -18.95 -23.64
N GLN A 16 30.72 -18.71 -22.57
CA GLN A 16 31.28 -18.49 -21.24
C GLN A 16 31.92 -19.77 -20.67
N GLN A 17 31.26 -20.93 -20.79
CA GLN A 17 31.81 -22.19 -20.32
C GLN A 17 33.08 -22.61 -21.08
N GLU A 18 33.15 -22.35 -22.38
CA GLU A 18 34.32 -22.63 -23.20
C GLU A 18 35.50 -21.70 -22.84
N LEU A 19 35.22 -20.44 -22.49
CA LEU A 19 36.22 -19.50 -21.99
C LEU A 19 36.78 -19.93 -20.62
N PHE A 20 35.92 -20.37 -19.70
CA PHE A 20 36.34 -20.90 -18.40
C PHE A 20 37.16 -22.19 -18.54
N LYS A 21 36.82 -23.04 -19.52
CA LYS A 21 37.57 -24.27 -19.81
C LYS A 21 38.96 -23.97 -20.39
N GLN A 22 39.07 -22.95 -21.25
CA GLN A 22 40.36 -22.48 -21.78
C GLN A 22 41.24 -21.82 -20.71
N ILE A 23 40.65 -21.07 -19.78
CA ILE A 23 41.37 -20.48 -18.64
C ILE A 23 41.92 -21.59 -17.73
N ASN A 24 41.12 -22.60 -17.40
CA ASN A 24 41.56 -23.68 -16.53
C ASN A 24 42.62 -24.62 -17.16
N GLN A 25 42.83 -24.55 -18.48
CA GLN A 25 43.77 -25.39 -19.23
C GLN A 25 44.97 -24.62 -19.81
N ALA A 26 45.00 -23.29 -19.68
CA ALA A 26 46.05 -22.48 -20.27
C ALA A 26 47.32 -22.43 -19.40
N GLN A 27 48.48 -22.59 -20.04
CA GLN A 27 49.78 -22.47 -19.36
C GLN A 27 50.00 -21.04 -18.85
N PRO A 28 50.71 -20.84 -17.73
CA PRO A 28 50.76 -19.57 -16.99
C PRO A 28 51.10 -18.34 -17.87
N GLU A 29 52.02 -18.49 -18.83
CA GLU A 29 52.43 -17.43 -19.74
C GLU A 29 51.37 -17.01 -20.77
N LYS A 30 50.47 -17.93 -21.16
CA LYS A 30 49.32 -17.59 -22.04
C LYS A 30 48.21 -16.90 -21.25
N LEU A 31 48.00 -17.29 -19.99
CA LEU A 31 47.08 -16.62 -19.07
C LEU A 31 47.54 -15.18 -18.79
N LYS A 32 48.84 -15.00 -18.53
CA LYS A 32 49.47 -13.69 -18.31
C LYS A 32 49.28 -12.75 -19.50
N ASN A 33 49.46 -13.23 -20.74
CA ASN A 33 49.26 -12.43 -21.94
C ASN A 33 47.77 -12.11 -22.22
N LEU A 34 46.85 -13.01 -21.90
CA LEU A 34 45.41 -12.75 -22.02
C LEU A 34 44.95 -11.68 -21.01
N ILE A 35 45.45 -11.79 -19.79
CA ILE A 35 45.21 -10.86 -18.68
C ILE A 35 45.79 -9.48 -18.98
N LEU A 36 47.00 -9.39 -19.53
CA LEU A 36 47.61 -8.12 -19.94
C LEU A 36 46.86 -7.45 -21.10
N ARG A 37 46.28 -8.22 -22.02
CA ARG A 37 45.42 -7.69 -23.10
C ARG A 37 44.06 -7.19 -22.60
N LEU A 38 43.49 -7.84 -21.58
CA LEU A 38 42.26 -7.38 -20.93
C LEU A 38 42.51 -6.11 -20.08
N ALA A 39 43.65 -6.05 -19.41
CA ALA A 39 44.10 -4.86 -18.67
C ALA A 39 44.35 -3.65 -19.59
N SER A 40 44.78 -3.86 -20.84
CA SER A 40 44.96 -2.76 -21.81
C SER A 40 43.66 -2.19 -22.40
N LEU A 41 42.49 -2.76 -22.05
CA LEU A 41 41.18 -2.31 -22.51
C LEU A 41 40.44 -1.45 -21.47
N ASP A 42 40.87 -1.47 -20.19
CA ASP A 42 40.30 -0.68 -19.10
C ASP A 42 41.32 -0.56 -17.95
N ASP A 43 41.73 0.68 -17.64
CA ASP A 43 42.78 1.00 -16.66
C ASP A 43 42.39 0.58 -15.22
N ASN A 44 41.10 0.51 -14.87
CA ASN A 44 40.65 0.06 -13.56
C ASN A 44 40.74 -1.48 -13.41
N LEU A 45 40.59 -2.22 -14.50
CA LEU A 45 40.72 -3.68 -14.51
C LEU A 45 42.19 -4.11 -14.37
N ALA A 46 43.12 -3.31 -14.92
CA ALA A 46 44.56 -3.52 -14.77
C ALA A 46 45.02 -3.48 -13.29
N GLY A 47 44.48 -2.52 -12.51
CA GLY A 47 44.79 -2.37 -11.09
C GLY A 47 44.28 -3.54 -10.24
N LEU A 48 43.06 -4.02 -10.51
CA LEU A 48 42.48 -5.19 -9.82
C LEU A 48 43.26 -6.48 -10.09
N ILE A 49 43.70 -6.68 -11.33
CA ILE A 49 44.45 -7.85 -11.76
C ILE A 49 45.85 -7.89 -11.13
N LEU A 50 46.56 -6.75 -11.08
CA LEU A 50 47.91 -6.67 -10.52
C LEU A 50 47.91 -6.89 -9.01
N GLY A 51 46.88 -6.39 -8.30
CA GLY A 51 46.78 -6.58 -6.86
C GLY A 51 46.44 -8.02 -6.44
N VAL A 52 45.60 -8.73 -7.20
CA VAL A 52 45.29 -10.15 -6.94
C VAL A 52 46.47 -11.08 -7.23
N LEU A 53 47.32 -10.76 -8.21
CA LEU A 53 48.48 -11.59 -8.58
C LEU A 53 49.68 -11.43 -7.64
N ASN A 54 49.75 -10.32 -6.90
CA ASN A 54 50.86 -10.02 -6.00
C ASN A 54 50.52 -10.19 -4.51
N ASP A 55 49.34 -10.72 -4.16
CA ASP A 55 48.85 -10.85 -2.78
C ASP A 55 48.94 -9.53 -1.96
N GLU A 56 48.81 -8.39 -2.64
CA GLU A 56 48.68 -7.08 -2.00
C GLU A 56 47.20 -6.72 -1.83
N PRO A 57 46.79 -6.11 -0.69
CA PRO A 57 45.39 -5.72 -0.49
C PRO A 57 45.00 -4.67 -1.52
N VAL A 58 44.16 -5.08 -2.48
CA VAL A 58 43.66 -4.20 -3.53
C VAL A 58 42.66 -3.23 -2.91
N GLN A 59 43.11 -2.01 -2.57
CA GLN A 59 42.20 -0.88 -2.48
C GLN A 59 41.77 -0.56 -3.91
N ALA A 60 40.55 -0.97 -4.27
CA ALA A 60 39.87 -0.39 -5.42
C ALA A 60 39.95 1.13 -5.25
N SER A 61 40.50 1.83 -6.24
CA SER A 61 40.56 3.28 -6.23
C SER A 61 39.13 3.81 -6.18
N GLN A 62 38.64 4.12 -4.97
CA GLN A 62 37.50 5.00 -4.84
C GLN A 62 37.88 6.31 -5.55
N PRO A 63 36.95 6.94 -6.29
CA PRO A 63 37.18 8.30 -6.74
C PRO A 63 37.60 9.09 -5.51
N GLN A 64 38.79 9.69 -5.55
CA GLN A 64 39.31 10.49 -4.45
C GLN A 64 38.26 11.55 -4.10
N ARG A 65 37.48 11.31 -3.03
CA ARG A 65 36.60 12.33 -2.46
C ARG A 65 37.51 13.47 -2.04
N ARG A 66 37.45 14.58 -2.77
CA ARG A 66 38.15 15.82 -2.42
C ARG A 66 37.74 16.18 -0.99
N GLU A 67 38.72 16.39 -0.11
CA GLU A 67 38.47 17.13 1.13
C GLU A 67 37.99 18.53 0.76
N VAL A 68 36.66 18.72 0.73
CA VAL A 68 36.06 20.04 0.56
C VAL A 68 36.22 20.75 1.90
N LYS A 69 36.91 21.90 1.91
CA LYS A 69 37.08 22.71 3.12
C LYS A 69 35.70 23.06 3.70
N ASN A 70 35.46 22.76 4.98
CA ASN A 70 34.17 23.02 5.67
C ASN A 70 33.60 24.43 5.41
N ASN A 71 34.46 25.45 5.28
CA ASN A 71 34.04 26.83 4.94
C ASN A 71 33.35 26.99 3.58
N ALA A 72 33.62 26.12 2.60
CA ALA A 72 32.95 26.15 1.30
C ALA A 72 31.57 25.52 1.38
N ILE A 73 31.44 24.39 2.09
CA ILE A 73 30.16 23.73 2.37
C ILE A 73 29.22 24.68 3.13
N GLU A 74 29.70 25.34 4.17
CA GLU A 74 28.89 26.28 4.96
C GLU A 74 28.42 27.49 4.13
N LYS A 75 29.26 28.01 3.24
CA LYS A 75 28.89 29.09 2.32
C LYS A 75 27.80 28.66 1.35
N GLU A 76 27.90 27.46 0.81
CA GLU A 76 26.91 26.92 -0.12
C GLU A 76 25.57 26.70 0.58
N ILE A 77 25.57 26.08 1.77
CA ILE A 77 24.37 25.95 2.59
C ILE A 77 23.73 27.31 2.89
N HIS A 78 24.55 28.34 3.18
CA HIS A 78 24.04 29.69 3.41
C HIS A 78 23.44 30.31 2.14
N HIS A 79 24.07 30.11 0.99
CA HIS A 79 23.57 30.58 -0.30
C HIS A 79 22.21 29.96 -0.63
N ILE A 80 22.11 28.63 -0.61
CA ILE A 80 20.87 27.91 -0.91
C ILE A 80 19.78 28.25 0.10
N ARG A 81 20.11 28.45 1.38
CA ARG A 81 19.14 28.95 2.37
C ARG A 81 18.54 30.29 1.96
N GLY A 82 19.37 31.21 1.45
CA GLY A 82 18.92 32.49 0.92
C GLY A 82 18.01 32.34 -0.29
N VAL A 83 18.33 31.42 -1.20
CA VAL A 83 17.49 31.10 -2.37
C VAL A 83 16.12 30.59 -1.93
N ILE A 84 16.06 29.58 -1.05
CA ILE A 84 14.79 29.04 -0.53
C ILE A 84 13.97 30.15 0.14
N ALA A 85 14.58 30.93 1.02
CA ALA A 85 13.87 32.00 1.74
C ALA A 85 13.29 33.05 0.78
N ASN A 86 14.05 33.46 -0.24
CA ASN A 86 13.59 34.42 -1.24
C ASN A 86 12.46 33.82 -2.08
N THR A 87 12.59 32.58 -2.57
CA THR A 87 11.54 31.93 -3.35
C THR A 87 10.24 31.80 -2.55
N ILE A 88 10.32 31.44 -1.26
CA ILE A 88 9.14 31.37 -0.39
C ILE A 88 8.49 32.75 -0.24
N LEU A 89 9.28 33.81 -0.01
CA LEU A 89 8.78 35.17 0.11
C LEU A 89 8.11 35.65 -1.19
N GLU A 90 8.74 35.42 -2.34
CA GLU A 90 8.21 35.78 -3.66
C GLU A 90 6.89 35.07 -3.99
N ASN A 91 6.69 33.87 -3.43
CA ASN A 91 5.47 33.09 -3.60
C ASN A 91 4.45 33.29 -2.46
N GLY A 92 4.59 34.35 -1.65
CA GLY A 92 3.60 34.72 -0.63
C GLY A 92 3.77 33.99 0.70
N GLY A 93 5.01 33.72 1.12
CA GLY A 93 5.31 33.04 2.39
C GLY A 93 4.80 33.74 3.64
N ASP A 94 4.46 35.03 3.55
CA ASP A 94 3.84 35.84 4.61
C ASP A 94 2.30 35.69 4.66
N THR A 95 1.69 35.03 3.68
CA THR A 95 0.24 34.79 3.64
C THR A 95 -0.17 33.61 4.53
N ASP A 96 -1.43 33.62 4.96
CA ASP A 96 -2.01 32.54 5.78
C ASP A 96 -2.26 31.26 4.97
N CYS A 97 -2.51 31.39 3.67
CA CYS A 97 -2.72 30.27 2.75
C CYS A 97 -2.21 30.61 1.35
N PHE A 98 -1.63 29.61 0.68
CA PHE A 98 -1.13 29.76 -0.67
C PHE A 98 -2.26 29.65 -1.70
N LYS A 99 -2.23 30.52 -2.70
CA LYS A 99 -3.05 30.36 -3.91
C LYS A 99 -2.54 29.17 -4.73
N PRO A 100 -3.38 28.53 -5.57
CA PRO A 100 -2.99 27.41 -6.41
C PRO A 100 -1.69 27.62 -7.21
N GLN A 101 -1.51 28.79 -7.81
CA GLN A 101 -0.30 29.10 -8.58
C GLN A 101 0.95 29.21 -7.70
N GLN A 102 0.82 29.77 -6.49
CA GLN A 102 1.93 29.88 -5.53
C GLN A 102 2.33 28.51 -5.00
N ALA A 103 1.34 27.69 -4.62
CA ALA A 103 1.59 26.32 -4.19
C ALA A 103 2.29 25.51 -5.29
N LYS A 104 1.81 25.59 -6.53
CA LYS A 104 2.45 24.93 -7.67
C LYS A 104 3.89 25.40 -7.90
N SER A 105 4.14 26.72 -7.89
CA SER A 105 5.49 27.25 -8.08
C SER A 105 6.46 26.82 -6.97
N LEU A 106 5.97 26.65 -5.74
CA LEU A 106 6.78 26.11 -4.64
C LEU A 106 7.07 24.61 -4.82
N ILE A 107 6.09 23.82 -5.27
CA ILE A 107 6.29 22.40 -5.59
C ILE A 107 7.36 22.26 -6.68
N ASP A 108 7.17 22.94 -7.82
CA ASP A 108 8.10 22.89 -8.95
C ASP A 108 9.54 23.32 -8.52
N PHE A 109 9.65 24.27 -7.58
CA PHE A 109 10.94 24.69 -7.02
C PHE A 109 11.58 23.64 -6.12
N PHE A 110 10.82 23.07 -5.18
CA PHE A 110 11.37 22.06 -4.27
C PHE A 110 11.76 20.78 -5.00
N ASP A 111 10.92 20.32 -5.94
CA ASP A 111 11.22 19.15 -6.77
C ASP A 111 12.49 19.38 -7.60
N GLY A 112 12.62 20.55 -8.24
CA GLY A 112 13.84 20.90 -8.98
C GLY A 112 15.09 20.98 -8.11
N LEU A 113 14.97 21.45 -6.86
CA LEU A 113 16.08 21.47 -5.90
C LEU A 113 16.47 20.06 -5.46
N VAL A 114 15.50 19.17 -5.22
CA VAL A 114 15.76 17.77 -4.86
C VAL A 114 16.44 17.05 -6.02
N ASP A 115 15.95 17.24 -7.26
CA ASP A 115 16.56 16.69 -8.47
C ASP A 115 18.02 17.15 -8.62
N GLU A 116 18.32 18.44 -8.40
CA GLU A 116 19.69 18.96 -8.47
C GLU A 116 20.60 18.30 -7.43
N ILE A 117 20.10 18.11 -6.19
CA ILE A 117 20.84 17.43 -5.13
C ILE A 117 21.09 15.96 -5.49
N GLN A 118 20.07 15.23 -5.93
CA GLN A 118 20.20 13.81 -6.30
C GLN A 118 21.16 13.62 -7.48
N ASN A 119 21.03 14.42 -8.53
CA ASN A 119 21.96 14.40 -9.66
C ASN A 119 23.41 14.67 -9.21
N GLY A 120 23.61 15.60 -8.27
CA GLY A 120 24.92 15.89 -7.69
C GLY A 120 25.48 14.76 -6.82
N ILE A 121 24.62 14.01 -6.12
CA ILE A 121 25.03 12.80 -5.38
C ILE A 121 25.45 11.71 -6.37
N GLU A 122 24.64 11.46 -7.40
CA GLU A 122 24.90 10.42 -8.41
C GLU A 122 26.17 10.68 -9.23
N SER A 123 26.41 11.94 -9.60
CA SER A 123 27.63 12.34 -10.31
C SER A 123 28.87 12.36 -9.42
N GLY A 124 28.70 12.35 -8.10
CA GLY A 124 29.77 12.49 -7.11
C GLY A 124 30.26 13.92 -6.90
N ASP A 125 29.57 14.91 -7.48
CA ASP A 125 29.91 16.34 -7.35
C ASP A 125 29.46 16.93 -6.02
N MET A 126 28.45 16.34 -5.37
CA MET A 126 27.92 16.80 -4.09
C MET A 126 28.27 15.80 -2.97
N PRO A 127 29.15 16.18 -2.01
CA PRO A 127 29.48 15.33 -0.88
C PRO A 127 28.28 15.21 0.08
N ILE A 128 28.21 14.12 0.85
CA ILE A 128 27.09 13.85 1.76
C ILE A 128 26.96 14.91 2.86
N GLU A 129 28.09 15.50 3.25
CA GLU A 129 28.20 16.61 4.19
C GLU A 129 27.55 17.90 3.69
N LEU A 130 27.27 17.99 2.38
CA LEU A 130 26.49 19.06 1.77
C LEU A 130 25.07 18.59 1.44
N SER A 131 24.90 17.42 0.82
CA SER A 131 23.59 16.97 0.35
C SER A 131 22.58 16.71 1.47
N VAL A 132 22.99 16.02 2.56
CA VAL A 132 22.08 15.73 3.68
C VAL A 132 21.60 17.03 4.35
N PRO A 133 22.46 18.01 4.70
CA PRO A 133 22.00 19.28 5.24
C PRO A 133 21.05 20.05 4.30
N LEU A 134 21.27 19.99 2.98
CA LEU A 134 20.37 20.62 2.02
C LEU A 134 19.00 19.92 1.99
N LEU A 135 18.96 18.59 1.95
CA LEU A 135 17.72 17.82 1.99
C LEU A 135 16.94 18.05 3.30
N LEU A 136 17.63 18.06 4.45
CA LEU A 136 17.02 18.39 5.74
C LEU A 136 16.46 19.83 5.76
N MET A 137 17.14 20.78 5.10
CA MET A 137 16.66 22.15 4.99
C MET A 137 15.45 22.26 4.06
N THR A 138 15.45 21.56 2.94
CA THR A 138 14.31 21.46 2.02
C THR A 138 13.09 20.89 2.75
N TYR A 139 13.24 19.72 3.37
CA TYR A 139 12.19 19.06 4.13
C TYR A 139 11.64 19.96 5.26
N GLN A 140 12.54 20.60 6.02
CA GLN A 140 12.13 21.54 7.07
C GLN A 140 11.21 22.64 6.53
N ASN A 141 11.56 23.23 5.38
CA ASN A 141 10.75 24.30 4.79
C ASN A 141 9.42 23.75 4.28
N GLN A 142 9.39 22.59 3.62
CA GLN A 142 8.13 22.00 3.16
C GLN A 142 7.18 21.70 4.32
N ILE A 143 7.65 21.08 5.40
CA ILE A 143 6.83 20.82 6.60
C ILE A 143 6.29 22.11 7.21
N GLN A 144 7.11 23.17 7.28
CA GLN A 144 6.66 24.47 7.78
C GLN A 144 5.57 25.11 6.92
N LEU A 145 5.55 24.81 5.62
CA LEU A 145 4.57 25.34 4.67
C LEU A 145 3.32 24.47 4.54
N LEU A 146 3.37 23.20 4.96
CA LEU A 146 2.29 22.23 4.85
C LEU A 146 0.93 22.77 5.35
N PRO A 147 0.82 23.46 6.51
CA PRO A 147 -0.46 24.01 6.97
C PRO A 147 -1.05 25.11 6.07
N LYS A 148 -0.23 25.72 5.22
CA LYS A 148 -0.62 26.82 4.31
C LYS A 148 -1.10 26.31 2.95
N ILE A 149 -0.94 25.02 2.66
CA ILE A 149 -1.37 24.38 1.41
C ILE A 149 -2.84 23.97 1.57
N VAL A 150 -3.72 24.60 0.79
CA VAL A 150 -5.18 24.33 0.80
C VAL A 150 -5.60 23.60 -0.47
N ASP A 151 -5.06 24.03 -1.60
CA ASP A 151 -5.16 23.37 -2.91
C ASP A 151 -3.83 22.69 -3.23
N TYR A 152 -3.86 21.59 -3.99
CA TYR A 152 -2.69 20.75 -4.32
C TYR A 152 -2.09 19.94 -3.17
N ASN A 153 -2.81 19.70 -2.08
CA ASN A 153 -2.32 18.92 -0.92
C ASN A 153 -1.62 17.62 -1.35
N GLN A 154 -2.25 16.80 -2.19
CA GLN A 154 -1.63 15.56 -2.64
C GLN A 154 -0.29 15.77 -3.38
N GLN A 155 -0.16 16.78 -4.23
CA GLN A 155 1.07 17.03 -4.98
C GLN A 155 2.16 17.61 -4.09
N PHE A 156 1.78 18.43 -3.11
CA PHE A 156 2.72 18.93 -2.12
C PHE A 156 3.19 17.80 -1.19
N ASP A 157 2.28 16.92 -0.76
CA ASP A 157 2.61 15.71 -0.01
C ASP A 157 3.56 14.82 -0.82
N ASP A 158 3.30 14.62 -2.12
CA ASP A 158 4.20 13.87 -3.02
C ASP A 158 5.60 14.50 -3.08
N SER A 159 5.70 15.84 -3.12
CA SER A 159 6.97 16.59 -3.09
C SER A 159 7.73 16.44 -1.76
N VAL A 160 7.00 16.44 -0.63
CA VAL A 160 7.56 16.15 0.71
C VAL A 160 8.13 14.74 0.74
N GLN A 161 7.37 13.75 0.26
CA GLN A 161 7.80 12.35 0.19
C GLN A 161 8.99 12.17 -0.76
N GLY A 162 9.03 12.88 -1.88
CA GLY A 162 10.18 12.90 -2.78
C GLY A 162 11.47 13.36 -2.08
N THR A 163 11.38 14.38 -1.22
CA THR A 163 12.52 14.86 -0.43
C THR A 163 12.97 13.82 0.60
N MET A 164 12.02 13.13 1.23
CA MET A 164 12.31 12.05 2.19
C MET A 164 12.97 10.84 1.53
N LEU A 165 12.53 10.45 0.33
CA LEU A 165 13.16 9.40 -0.48
C LEU A 165 14.59 9.79 -0.88
N ALA A 166 14.81 11.01 -1.34
CA ALA A 166 16.15 11.51 -1.66
C ALA A 166 17.08 11.51 -0.43
N LEU A 167 16.53 11.83 0.76
CA LEU A 167 17.27 11.72 2.02
C LEU A 167 17.61 10.26 2.35
N GLU A 168 16.67 9.33 2.19
CA GLU A 168 16.89 7.88 2.39
C GLU A 168 18.02 7.37 1.50
N GLU A 169 17.97 7.67 0.20
CA GLU A 169 19.02 7.28 -0.76
C GLU A 169 20.40 7.86 -0.40
N ALA A 170 20.42 9.13 0.03
CA ALA A 170 21.66 9.79 0.45
C ALA A 170 22.28 9.11 1.68
N VAL A 171 21.46 8.72 2.67
CA VAL A 171 21.95 8.13 3.92
C VAL A 171 22.12 6.61 3.86
N ASP A 172 21.55 5.91 2.90
CA ASP A 172 21.80 4.48 2.69
C ASP A 172 23.23 4.21 2.19
N SER A 173 23.83 5.19 1.50
CA SER A 173 25.19 5.12 0.96
C SER A 173 26.29 5.40 2.00
N VAL A 174 25.98 5.38 3.30
CA VAL A 174 26.91 5.78 4.40
C VAL A 174 27.88 4.68 4.84
N ALA A 175 27.88 3.52 4.17
CA ALA A 175 28.77 2.39 4.44
C ALA A 175 30.23 2.75 4.05
N GLY A 176 30.90 3.50 4.92
CA GLY A 176 32.27 3.99 4.70
C GLY A 176 32.54 5.38 5.29
N LEU A 177 31.50 6.09 5.78
CA LEU A 177 31.70 7.37 6.47
C LEU A 177 32.33 7.17 7.85
N SER A 178 33.16 8.14 8.25
CA SER A 178 33.68 8.19 9.61
C SER A 178 32.55 8.42 10.62
N THR A 179 32.76 7.95 11.85
CA THR A 179 31.83 8.18 12.97
C THR A 179 31.58 9.68 13.18
N ASP A 180 32.61 10.52 13.03
CA ASP A 180 32.48 11.98 13.20
C ASP A 180 31.53 12.61 12.18
N ILE A 181 31.58 12.17 10.91
CA ILE A 181 30.65 12.66 9.88
C ILE A 181 29.23 12.22 10.22
N LYS A 182 29.04 10.95 10.59
CA LYS A 182 27.73 10.42 10.99
C LYS A 182 27.17 11.17 12.19
N ASP A 183 27.99 11.44 13.20
CA ASP A 183 27.61 12.18 14.39
C ASP A 183 27.19 13.61 14.07
N ASN A 184 27.96 14.30 13.22
CA ASN A 184 27.65 15.66 12.79
C ASN A 184 26.34 15.73 11.99
N LEU A 185 26.11 14.79 11.08
CA LEU A 185 24.87 14.72 10.30
C LEU A 185 23.68 14.37 11.21
N MET A 186 23.82 13.38 12.09
CA MET A 186 22.76 12.98 12.99
C MET A 186 22.43 14.06 14.03
N ASP A 187 23.41 14.85 14.49
CA ASP A 187 23.14 16.00 15.36
C ASP A 187 22.27 17.07 14.63
N GLN A 188 22.38 17.21 13.31
CA GLN A 188 21.50 18.07 12.51
C GLN A 188 20.08 17.52 12.44
N VAL A 189 19.92 16.21 12.24
CA VAL A 189 18.61 15.53 12.27
C VAL A 189 17.95 15.71 13.65
N ILE A 190 18.69 15.48 14.74
CA ILE A 190 18.20 15.69 16.12
C ILE A 190 17.80 17.15 16.34
N LYS A 191 18.55 18.11 15.78
CA LYS A 191 18.22 19.54 15.87
C LYS A 191 16.91 19.85 15.14
N LEU A 192 16.69 19.26 13.97
CA LEU A 192 15.44 19.42 13.21
C LEU A 192 14.26 18.80 13.95
N PHE A 193 14.38 17.55 14.42
CA PHE A 193 13.34 16.83 15.15
C PHE A 193 12.79 17.57 16.38
N LYS A 194 13.64 18.36 17.06
CA LYS A 194 13.25 19.18 18.22
C LYS A 194 12.35 20.37 17.86
N LYS A 195 12.22 20.73 16.59
CA LYS A 195 11.50 21.93 16.18
C LYS A 195 9.99 21.76 16.34
N ALA A 196 9.35 22.88 16.68
CA ALA A 196 7.89 22.99 16.80
C ALA A 196 7.16 22.90 15.44
N ILE A 197 7.88 22.90 14.31
CA ILE A 197 7.28 22.77 12.97
C ILE A 197 6.49 21.48 12.76
N PHE A 198 6.75 20.46 13.58
CA PHE A 198 6.06 19.17 13.58
C PHE A 198 4.86 19.13 14.54
N GLU A 199 4.47 20.25 15.16
CA GLU A 199 3.24 20.30 15.95
C GLU A 199 2.03 20.03 15.04
N GLY A 200 1.27 18.98 15.34
CA GLY A 200 0.17 18.49 14.50
C GLY A 200 0.57 17.45 13.44
N PHE A 201 1.87 17.15 13.30
CA PHE A 201 2.42 16.16 12.34
C PHE A 201 3.42 15.21 13.04
N PRO A 202 2.99 14.42 14.04
CA PRO A 202 3.89 13.52 14.76
C PRO A 202 4.47 12.41 13.87
N GLU A 203 3.79 12.01 12.80
CA GLU A 203 4.24 11.04 11.81
C GLU A 203 5.47 11.52 11.04
N GLU A 204 5.38 12.69 10.41
CA GLU A 204 6.49 13.36 9.71
C GLU A 204 7.73 13.47 10.60
N ARG A 205 7.49 13.74 11.89
CA ARG A 205 8.56 13.84 12.88
C ARG A 205 9.31 12.51 13.06
N TYR A 206 8.62 11.37 13.18
CA TYR A 206 9.27 10.07 13.38
C TYR A 206 9.80 9.46 12.09
N ASP A 207 9.16 9.73 10.95
CA ASP A 207 9.64 9.31 9.64
C ASP A 207 11.02 9.91 9.33
N LEU A 208 11.24 11.19 9.66
CA LEU A 208 12.57 11.81 9.62
C LEU A 208 13.65 10.98 10.35
N PHE A 209 13.32 10.46 11.53
CA PHE A 209 14.26 9.64 12.29
C PHE A 209 14.46 8.25 11.69
N TYR A 210 13.39 7.63 11.21
CA TYR A 210 13.47 6.32 10.59
C TYR A 210 14.31 6.35 9.33
N THR A 211 14.16 7.37 8.50
CA THR A 211 15.02 7.62 7.35
C THR A 211 16.48 7.83 7.75
N ALA A 212 16.74 8.63 8.79
CA ALA A 212 18.11 8.93 9.23
C ALA A 212 18.78 7.82 10.10
N LEU A 213 18.14 6.67 10.32
CA LEU A 213 18.70 5.58 11.14
C LEU A 213 20.11 5.14 10.72
N PRO A 214 20.48 5.06 9.43
CA PRO A 214 21.84 4.67 9.01
C PRO A 214 22.98 5.54 9.59
N LEU A 215 22.66 6.77 10.00
CA LEU A 215 23.61 7.72 10.62
C LEU A 215 23.78 7.50 12.14
N VAL A 216 22.96 6.69 12.80
CA VAL A 216 23.03 6.48 14.25
C VAL A 216 24.37 5.86 14.65
N THR A 217 24.95 6.39 15.72
CA THR A 217 26.16 5.88 16.38
C THR A 217 25.89 5.66 17.87
N GLU A 218 26.83 5.01 18.57
CA GLU A 218 26.78 4.87 20.04
C GLU A 218 26.77 6.23 20.75
N GLN A 219 27.33 7.28 20.13
CA GLN A 219 27.36 8.64 20.70
C GLN A 219 26.02 9.37 20.53
N THR A 220 25.35 9.19 19.40
CA THR A 220 24.11 9.92 19.07
C THR A 220 22.85 9.20 19.54
N ALA A 221 22.87 7.88 19.66
CA ALA A 221 21.72 7.08 20.13
C ALA A 221 21.14 7.53 21.49
N PRO A 222 21.93 7.77 22.56
CA PRO A 222 21.39 8.26 23.82
C PRO A 222 20.75 9.65 23.71
N LYS A 223 21.31 10.53 22.87
CA LYS A 223 20.73 11.86 22.60
C LYS A 223 19.37 11.71 21.94
N LEU A 224 19.27 10.80 20.96
CA LEU A 224 18.05 10.54 20.18
C LEU A 224 16.91 10.06 21.08
N ILE A 225 17.19 9.06 21.92
CA ILE A 225 16.24 8.51 22.89
C ILE A 225 15.79 9.60 23.87
N ALA A 226 16.72 10.34 24.46
CA ALA A 226 16.40 11.39 25.42
C ALA A 226 15.54 12.52 24.84
N VAL A 227 15.69 12.81 23.55
CA VAL A 227 14.87 13.83 22.87
C VAL A 227 13.47 13.31 22.61
N SER A 228 13.34 12.08 22.13
CA SER A 228 12.05 11.41 21.93
C SER A 228 11.25 11.33 23.24
N GLU A 229 11.89 11.01 24.36
CA GLU A 229 11.25 10.95 25.68
C GLU A 229 10.69 12.29 26.18
N LYS A 230 11.31 13.41 25.80
CA LYS A 230 10.90 14.75 26.23
C LYS A 230 9.67 15.28 25.50
N LEU A 231 9.26 14.68 24.39
CA LEU A 231 8.10 15.10 23.59
C LEU A 231 6.74 14.81 24.24
N LYS A 232 6.70 14.25 25.45
CA LYS A 232 5.45 13.85 26.16
C LYS A 232 4.44 14.97 26.46
N LYS A 233 4.72 16.24 26.14
CA LYS A 233 4.00 17.39 26.73
C LYS A 233 2.95 18.11 25.86
N GLN A 234 2.55 17.67 24.66
CA GLN A 234 1.60 18.48 23.85
C GLN A 234 0.62 17.72 22.93
N VAL A 235 -0.52 18.42 22.72
CA VAL A 235 -1.51 18.43 21.61
C VAL A 235 -2.77 17.56 21.71
N SER A 236 -2.74 16.22 21.66
CA SER A 236 -3.98 15.41 21.76
C SER A 236 -3.75 13.98 22.30
N ILE A 237 -4.83 13.26 22.67
CA ILE A 237 -4.74 11.85 23.11
C ILE A 237 -4.21 10.95 21.98
N MET A 238 -4.59 11.23 20.73
CA MET A 238 -4.12 10.45 19.58
C MET A 238 -2.62 10.67 19.34
N ASP A 239 -2.16 11.92 19.42
CA ASP A 239 -0.74 12.23 19.33
C ASP A 239 0.04 11.57 20.46
N MET A 240 -0.51 11.59 21.69
CA MET A 240 0.12 10.95 22.84
C MET A 240 0.35 9.45 22.61
N LEU A 241 -0.68 8.72 22.17
CA LEU A 241 -0.58 7.28 21.89
C LEU A 241 0.42 7.00 20.78
N TYR A 242 0.39 7.79 19.69
CA TYR A 242 1.34 7.66 18.59
C TYR A 242 2.78 7.90 19.05
N LEU A 243 3.03 8.96 19.83
CA LEU A 243 4.35 9.26 20.38
C LEU A 243 4.83 8.16 21.34
N GLU A 244 3.95 7.53 22.11
CA GLU A 244 4.30 6.44 23.04
C GLU A 244 4.73 5.17 22.30
N SER A 245 3.97 4.72 21.30
CA SER A 245 4.37 3.59 20.47
C SER A 245 5.68 3.86 19.74
N ASN A 246 5.80 5.02 19.08
CA ASN A 246 7.00 5.35 18.30
C ASN A 246 8.26 5.52 19.15
N LYS A 247 8.16 5.85 20.45
CA LYS A 247 9.31 5.80 21.38
C LYS A 247 9.87 4.39 21.51
N LEU A 248 9.00 3.39 21.69
CA LEU A 248 9.42 1.99 21.79
C LEU A 248 10.01 1.51 20.47
N LEU A 249 9.33 1.80 19.35
CA LEU A 249 9.81 1.44 18.02
C LEU A 249 11.18 2.05 17.72
N LEU A 250 11.39 3.32 18.07
CA LEU A 250 12.66 4.00 17.90
C LEU A 250 13.78 3.32 18.71
N GLN A 251 13.53 2.97 19.97
CA GLN A 251 14.52 2.25 20.79
C GLN A 251 14.88 0.89 20.21
N ILE A 252 13.88 0.15 19.69
CA ILE A 252 14.08 -1.15 19.03
C ILE A 252 14.95 -0.98 17.78
N ARG A 253 14.60 -0.03 16.89
CA ARG A 253 15.31 0.21 15.63
C ARG A 253 16.74 0.69 15.85
N ILE A 254 16.98 1.61 16.79
CA ILE A 254 18.33 2.02 17.21
C ILE A 254 19.14 0.82 17.69
N ALA A 255 18.55 -0.03 18.54
CA ALA A 255 19.26 -1.19 19.06
C ALA A 255 19.64 -2.17 17.95
N PHE A 256 18.79 -2.38 16.95
CA PHE A 256 19.17 -3.16 15.76
C PHE A 256 20.25 -2.49 14.93
N GLN A 257 20.16 -1.18 14.69
CA GLN A 257 21.13 -0.42 13.93
C GLN A 257 22.54 -0.49 14.54
N LEU A 258 22.63 -0.51 15.87
CA LEU A 258 23.88 -0.64 16.62
C LEU A 258 24.32 -2.11 16.84
N GLY A 259 23.61 -3.08 16.27
CA GLY A 259 23.91 -4.51 16.48
C GLY A 259 23.63 -5.03 17.90
N GLN A 260 22.90 -4.26 18.71
CA GLN A 260 22.52 -4.58 20.10
C GLN A 260 21.28 -5.49 20.16
N THR A 261 21.29 -6.61 19.42
CA THR A 261 20.14 -7.52 19.25
C THR A 261 19.55 -8.02 20.56
N LYS A 262 20.37 -8.28 21.59
CA LYS A 262 19.88 -8.71 22.92
C LYS A 262 19.02 -7.64 23.59
N ARG A 263 19.44 -6.37 23.51
CA ARG A 263 18.70 -5.24 24.05
C ARG A 263 17.40 -5.02 23.28
N ALA A 264 17.46 -5.07 21.95
CA ALA A 264 16.28 -4.98 21.11
C ALA A 264 15.25 -6.05 21.46
N GLN A 265 15.69 -7.30 21.60
CA GLN A 265 14.83 -8.43 21.97
C GLN A 265 14.22 -8.25 23.36
N GLN A 266 14.97 -7.75 24.34
CA GLN A 266 14.43 -7.48 25.68
C GLN A 266 13.30 -6.45 25.63
N ILE A 267 13.49 -5.34 24.90
CA ILE A 267 12.44 -4.31 24.74
C ILE A 267 11.20 -4.91 24.07
N ILE A 268 11.39 -5.74 23.04
CA ILE A 268 10.30 -6.44 22.36
C ILE A 268 9.56 -7.37 23.33
N ASP A 269 10.27 -8.20 24.08
CA ASP A 269 9.68 -9.18 24.99
C ASP A 269 8.89 -8.50 26.11
N ASP A 270 9.43 -7.41 26.68
CA ASP A 270 8.80 -6.62 27.74
C ASP A 270 7.53 -5.90 27.25
N ASN A 271 7.37 -5.70 25.93
CA ASN A 271 6.28 -4.91 25.33
C ASN A 271 5.51 -5.68 24.24
N ILE A 272 5.61 -7.02 24.17
CA ILE A 272 5.08 -7.81 23.03
C ILE A 272 3.54 -7.77 22.90
N ASP A 273 2.83 -7.37 23.95
CA ASP A 273 1.38 -7.20 23.92
C ASP A 273 0.94 -5.83 23.37
N ASN A 274 1.87 -4.89 23.14
CA ASN A 274 1.64 -3.68 22.34
C ASN A 274 1.60 -4.05 20.84
N GLU A 275 0.54 -3.63 20.13
CA GLU A 275 0.29 -3.99 18.73
C GLU A 275 1.39 -3.49 17.79
N ASP A 276 1.85 -2.25 17.97
CA ASP A 276 2.87 -1.63 17.12
C ASP A 276 4.22 -2.33 17.31
N VAL A 277 4.62 -2.59 18.56
CA VAL A 277 5.85 -3.35 18.88
C VAL A 277 5.79 -4.75 18.28
N ARG A 278 4.65 -5.43 18.38
CA ARG A 278 4.47 -6.75 17.79
C ARG A 278 4.53 -6.70 16.26
N SER A 279 3.89 -5.72 15.63
CA SER A 279 3.89 -5.56 14.17
C SER A 279 5.28 -5.30 13.64
N GLU A 280 6.05 -4.45 14.33
CA GLU A 280 7.45 -4.17 14.06
C GLU A 280 8.30 -5.43 14.21
N TYR A 281 8.11 -6.18 15.30
CA TYR A 281 8.86 -7.41 15.51
C TYR A 281 8.61 -8.44 14.41
N VAL A 282 7.37 -8.59 13.97
CA VAL A 282 7.05 -9.43 12.82
C VAL A 282 7.72 -8.92 11.55
N ALA A 283 7.83 -7.60 11.34
CA ALA A 283 8.51 -7.03 10.17
C ALA A 283 9.99 -7.36 10.17
N ILE A 284 10.65 -7.23 11.32
CA ILE A 284 12.06 -7.61 11.52
C ILE A 284 12.25 -9.11 11.25
N LEU A 285 11.35 -9.96 11.73
CA LEU A 285 11.40 -11.40 11.49
C LEU A 285 11.17 -11.76 10.01
N GLU A 286 10.26 -11.07 9.31
CA GLU A 286 10.07 -11.22 7.87
C GLU A 286 11.30 -10.76 7.08
N GLY A 287 11.89 -9.61 7.42
CA GLY A 287 13.10 -9.06 6.77
C GLY A 287 14.32 -9.95 6.94
N SER A 288 14.49 -10.54 8.13
CA SER A 288 15.51 -11.55 8.42
C SER A 288 15.17 -12.96 7.93
N LYS A 289 14.04 -13.12 7.24
CA LYS A 289 13.52 -14.41 6.72
C LYS A 289 13.28 -15.47 7.81
N ASN A 290 13.11 -15.07 9.07
CA ASN A 290 12.72 -15.94 10.17
C ASN A 290 11.20 -16.14 10.21
N PHE A 291 10.66 -16.68 9.11
CA PHE A 291 9.24 -16.94 8.93
C PHE A 291 8.61 -17.86 9.99
N PRO A 292 9.29 -18.91 10.51
CA PRO A 292 8.72 -19.74 11.57
C PRO A 292 8.42 -18.96 12.85
N LYS A 293 9.33 -18.07 13.27
CA LYS A 293 9.11 -17.24 14.46
C LYS A 293 8.07 -16.16 14.20
N ALA A 294 8.07 -15.54 13.01
CA ALA A 294 7.02 -14.60 12.61
C ALA A 294 5.63 -15.26 12.67
N GLU A 295 5.49 -16.46 12.11
CA GLU A 295 4.25 -17.25 12.19
C GLU A 295 3.81 -17.46 13.64
N ALA A 296 4.71 -17.85 14.54
CA ALA A 296 4.39 -18.08 15.94
C ALA A 296 3.90 -16.81 16.65
N VAL A 297 4.55 -15.67 16.42
CA VAL A 297 4.18 -14.37 17.00
C VAL A 297 2.80 -13.91 16.50
N ILE A 298 2.52 -14.08 15.21
CA ILE A 298 1.21 -13.75 14.61
C ILE A 298 0.12 -14.68 15.16
N GLN A 299 0.38 -15.98 15.28
CA GLN A 299 -0.58 -16.93 15.84
C GLN A 299 -0.90 -16.61 17.31
N ASP A 300 0.10 -16.26 18.11
CA ASP A 300 -0.12 -15.79 19.49
C ASP A 300 -1.02 -14.55 19.52
N ALA A 301 -0.82 -13.59 18.61
CA ALA A 301 -1.66 -12.38 18.51
C ALA A 301 -3.12 -12.72 18.23
N ILE A 302 -3.37 -13.59 17.24
CA ILE A 302 -4.72 -14.05 16.89
C ILE A 302 -5.38 -14.77 18.06
N ASN A 303 -4.63 -15.62 18.78
CA ASN A 303 -5.16 -16.38 19.91
C ASN A 303 -5.51 -15.48 21.11
N LYS A 304 -4.67 -14.49 21.40
CA LYS A 304 -4.89 -13.49 22.45
C LYS A 304 -5.90 -12.39 22.06
N LYS A 305 -6.33 -12.35 20.80
CA LYS A 305 -7.21 -11.31 20.23
C LYS A 305 -6.59 -9.91 20.35
N LEU A 306 -5.29 -9.81 20.10
CA LEU A 306 -4.57 -8.53 20.06
C LEU A 306 -4.66 -7.92 18.66
N GLY A 307 -5.03 -6.64 18.60
CA GLY A 307 -5.15 -5.91 17.33
C GLY A 307 -6.24 -6.45 16.40
N ASP A 308 -6.15 -6.08 15.13
CA ASP A 308 -7.08 -6.55 14.10
C ASP A 308 -6.75 -7.99 13.64
N PRO A 309 -7.61 -8.99 13.94
CA PRO A 309 -7.37 -10.36 13.49
C PRO A 309 -7.26 -10.52 11.98
N GLN A 310 -7.88 -9.62 11.20
CA GLN A 310 -7.83 -9.69 9.74
C GLN A 310 -6.47 -9.31 9.20
N GLN A 311 -5.84 -8.25 9.75
CA GLN A 311 -4.47 -7.87 9.39
C GLN A 311 -3.48 -9.01 9.68
N TRP A 312 -3.59 -9.62 10.85
CA TRP A 312 -2.75 -10.76 11.22
C TRP A 312 -2.91 -11.95 10.27
N ARG A 313 -4.15 -12.31 9.90
CA ARG A 313 -4.40 -13.41 8.97
C ARG A 313 -3.92 -13.09 7.56
N ASN A 314 -4.07 -11.86 7.08
CA ASN A 314 -3.55 -11.43 5.79
C ASN A 314 -2.02 -11.55 5.73
N ARG A 315 -1.35 -11.11 6.80
CA ARG A 315 0.11 -11.26 6.94
C ARG A 315 0.54 -12.72 6.99
N LEU A 316 -0.19 -13.55 7.72
CA LEU A 316 0.05 -15.00 7.78
C LEU A 316 -0.13 -15.67 6.41
N ALA A 317 -1.15 -15.27 5.64
CA ALA A 317 -1.36 -15.74 4.27
C ALA A 317 -0.18 -15.38 3.35
N ARG A 318 0.37 -14.16 3.49
CA ARG A 318 1.58 -13.74 2.76
C ARG A 318 2.78 -14.62 3.10
N ILE A 319 3.03 -14.86 4.38
CA ILE A 319 4.12 -15.76 4.83
C ILE A 319 3.94 -17.16 4.24
N TYR A 320 2.73 -17.73 4.30
CA TYR A 320 2.49 -19.07 3.74
C TYR A 320 2.66 -19.15 2.23
N ARG A 321 2.35 -18.08 1.48
CA ARG A 321 2.67 -18.01 0.05
C ARG A 321 4.17 -17.97 -0.19
N GLN A 322 4.88 -17.07 0.49
CA GLN A 322 6.33 -16.90 0.33
C GLN A 322 7.12 -18.15 0.71
N THR A 323 6.63 -18.92 1.67
CA THR A 323 7.27 -20.16 2.16
C THR A 323 6.71 -21.44 1.54
N ASN A 324 5.85 -21.34 0.51
CA ASN A 324 5.21 -22.48 -0.18
C ASN A 324 4.46 -23.43 0.77
N GLN A 325 3.91 -22.94 1.89
CA GLN A 325 3.15 -23.71 2.86
C GLN A 325 1.67 -23.85 2.46
N THR A 326 1.43 -24.42 1.27
CA THR A 326 0.11 -24.52 0.63
C THR A 326 -0.98 -25.14 1.50
N ALA A 327 -0.65 -26.18 2.28
CA ALA A 327 -1.61 -26.82 3.18
C ALA A 327 -2.09 -25.87 4.30
N LYS A 328 -1.17 -25.09 4.88
CA LYS A 328 -1.51 -24.10 5.91
C LYS A 328 -2.29 -22.93 5.31
N LEU A 329 -1.89 -22.45 4.13
CA LEU A 329 -2.63 -21.41 3.40
C LEU A 329 -4.06 -21.84 3.10
N ARG A 330 -4.26 -23.06 2.59
CA ARG A 330 -5.59 -23.64 2.34
C ARG A 330 -6.43 -23.67 3.61
N LYS A 331 -5.87 -24.11 4.74
CA LYS A 331 -6.58 -24.16 6.02
C LYS A 331 -6.95 -22.76 6.52
N LEU A 332 -6.02 -21.81 6.43
CA LEU A 332 -6.22 -20.42 6.84
C LEU A 332 -7.37 -19.75 6.06
N LEU A 333 -7.28 -19.77 4.73
CA LEU A 333 -8.28 -19.15 3.85
C LEU A 333 -9.67 -19.79 4.02
N LYS A 334 -9.72 -21.13 4.16
CA LYS A 334 -10.98 -21.82 4.45
C LYS A 334 -11.57 -21.36 5.78
N ASN A 335 -10.76 -21.24 6.83
CA ASN A 335 -11.22 -20.79 8.14
C ASN A 335 -11.70 -19.34 8.11
N GLN A 336 -11.00 -18.44 7.40
CA GLN A 336 -11.43 -17.06 7.18
C GLN A 336 -12.80 -17.01 6.52
N LEU A 337 -12.95 -17.72 5.40
CA LEU A 337 -14.20 -17.81 4.67
C LEU A 337 -15.35 -18.34 5.54
N LEU A 338 -15.11 -19.39 6.32
CA LEU A 338 -16.11 -19.95 7.23
C LEU A 338 -16.44 -19.05 8.43
N SER A 339 -15.58 -18.09 8.75
CA SER A 339 -15.80 -17.08 9.80
C SER A 339 -16.56 -15.84 9.31
N GLY A 340 -16.89 -15.77 8.01
CA GLY A 340 -17.66 -14.68 7.41
C GLY A 340 -16.85 -13.72 6.54
N ASP A 341 -15.54 -13.91 6.45
CA ASP A 341 -14.69 -13.15 5.54
C ASP A 341 -14.83 -13.66 4.09
N ILE A 342 -15.78 -13.07 3.36
CA ILE A 342 -16.05 -13.44 1.97
C ILE A 342 -14.95 -13.03 0.99
N GLU A 343 -14.05 -12.13 1.37
CA GLU A 343 -12.94 -11.70 0.51
C GLU A 343 -11.90 -12.81 0.36
N ALA A 344 -11.79 -13.69 1.35
CA ALA A 344 -10.98 -14.90 1.28
C ALA A 344 -11.46 -15.91 0.20
N TYR A 345 -12.68 -15.77 -0.33
CA TYR A 345 -13.24 -16.72 -1.30
C TYR A 345 -12.41 -16.83 -2.58
N ASP A 346 -12.07 -15.69 -3.19
CA ASP A 346 -11.38 -15.66 -4.48
C ASP A 346 -9.99 -16.28 -4.32
N GLN A 347 -9.27 -15.91 -3.26
CA GLN A 347 -7.96 -16.46 -2.92
C GLN A 347 -8.02 -17.98 -2.67
N TYR A 348 -9.07 -18.46 -1.98
CA TYR A 348 -9.26 -19.89 -1.73
C TYR A 348 -9.57 -20.67 -3.00
N ARG A 349 -10.41 -20.11 -3.87
CA ARG A 349 -10.77 -20.68 -5.16
C ARG A 349 -9.57 -20.77 -6.08
N GLU A 350 -8.82 -19.68 -6.24
CA GLU A 350 -7.60 -19.63 -7.06
C GLU A 350 -6.57 -20.67 -6.62
N LEU A 351 -6.36 -20.80 -5.30
CA LEU A 351 -5.47 -21.82 -4.74
C LEU A 351 -5.90 -23.24 -5.16
N LEU A 352 -7.19 -23.58 -5.02
CA LEU A 352 -7.70 -24.90 -5.36
C LEU A 352 -7.76 -25.15 -6.88
N VAL A 353 -7.95 -24.11 -7.69
CA VAL A 353 -7.86 -24.20 -9.15
C VAL A 353 -6.43 -24.52 -9.57
N GLY A 354 -5.44 -23.82 -8.99
CA GLY A 354 -4.01 -24.10 -9.22
C GLY A 354 -3.60 -25.51 -8.80
N MET A 355 -4.26 -26.09 -7.78
CA MET A 355 -4.05 -27.47 -7.34
C MET A 355 -4.88 -28.51 -8.13
N HIS A 356 -5.71 -28.10 -9.09
CA HIS A 356 -6.68 -28.95 -9.79
C HIS A 356 -7.71 -29.66 -8.89
N GLU A 357 -7.92 -29.17 -7.67
CA GLU A 357 -8.84 -29.76 -6.69
C GLU A 357 -10.21 -29.07 -6.64
N TRP A 358 -10.36 -27.90 -7.27
CA TRP A 358 -11.57 -27.09 -7.18
C TRP A 358 -12.85 -27.87 -7.51
N LYS A 359 -12.87 -28.63 -8.61
CA LYS A 359 -14.06 -29.38 -9.03
C LYS A 359 -14.51 -30.41 -7.99
N LYS A 360 -13.55 -31.01 -7.27
CA LYS A 360 -13.82 -32.01 -6.22
C LYS A 360 -14.29 -31.35 -4.92
N GLU A 361 -13.66 -30.25 -4.53
CA GLU A 361 -13.89 -29.58 -3.24
C GLU A 361 -15.13 -28.67 -3.25
N TYR A 362 -15.42 -28.05 -4.39
CA TYR A 362 -16.46 -27.02 -4.51
C TYR A 362 -17.85 -27.46 -4.02
N PRO A 363 -18.38 -28.67 -4.35
CA PRO A 363 -19.70 -29.08 -3.88
C PRO A 363 -19.80 -29.15 -2.34
N ALA A 364 -18.80 -29.73 -1.69
CA ALA A 364 -18.75 -29.87 -0.23
C ALA A 364 -18.53 -28.51 0.46
N LEU A 365 -17.66 -27.68 -0.11
CA LEU A 365 -17.47 -26.31 0.36
C LEU A 365 -18.78 -25.54 0.29
N LEU A 366 -19.47 -25.55 -0.84
CA LEU A 366 -20.69 -24.78 -1.04
C LEU A 366 -21.81 -25.19 -0.09
N ALA A 367 -21.95 -26.49 0.20
CA ALA A 367 -22.88 -26.99 1.22
C ALA A 367 -22.51 -26.46 2.63
N THR A 368 -21.22 -26.42 2.95
CA THR A 368 -20.73 -25.88 4.23
C THR A 368 -21.00 -24.37 4.34
N LEU A 369 -20.75 -23.61 3.28
CA LEU A 369 -20.99 -22.16 3.23
C LEU A 369 -22.48 -21.84 3.37
N ALA A 370 -23.37 -22.64 2.75
CA ALA A 370 -24.81 -22.47 2.88
C ALA A 370 -25.30 -22.59 4.34
N ALA A 371 -24.60 -23.38 5.16
CA ALA A 371 -24.93 -23.60 6.56
C ALA A 371 -24.29 -22.58 7.52
N LYS A 372 -23.13 -22.01 7.14
CA LYS A 372 -22.32 -21.14 8.02
C LYS A 372 -22.46 -19.65 7.73
N LEU A 373 -22.59 -19.26 6.46
CA LEU A 373 -22.67 -17.85 6.07
C LEU A 373 -24.07 -17.28 6.24
N GLY A 374 -24.12 -15.96 6.46
CA GLY A 374 -25.36 -15.21 6.36
C GLY A 374 -25.95 -15.30 4.95
N ARG A 375 -27.29 -15.25 4.85
CA ARG A 375 -28.01 -15.39 3.57
C ARG A 375 -27.55 -14.43 2.47
N TYR A 376 -27.13 -13.22 2.83
CA TYR A 376 -26.63 -12.24 1.85
C TYR A 376 -25.23 -12.62 1.37
N ASP A 377 -24.33 -12.98 2.28
CA ASP A 377 -22.97 -13.36 1.95
C ASP A 377 -22.91 -14.65 1.16
N TYR A 378 -23.77 -15.63 1.48
CA TYR A 378 -23.91 -16.82 0.65
C TYR A 378 -24.40 -16.50 -0.77
N CYS A 379 -25.36 -15.57 -0.93
CA CYS A 379 -25.80 -15.15 -2.26
C CYS A 379 -24.70 -14.42 -3.04
N LYS A 380 -23.83 -13.64 -2.39
CA LYS A 380 -22.65 -13.04 -3.04
C LYS A 380 -21.70 -14.12 -3.59
N ILE A 381 -21.45 -15.20 -2.84
CA ILE A 381 -20.67 -16.35 -3.32
C ILE A 381 -21.35 -17.00 -4.53
N LEU A 382 -22.66 -17.23 -4.47
CA LEU A 382 -23.40 -17.81 -5.60
C LEU A 382 -23.36 -16.93 -6.85
N LEU A 383 -23.35 -15.60 -6.70
CA LEU A 383 -23.20 -14.67 -7.81
C LEU A 383 -21.83 -14.80 -8.48
N LYS A 384 -20.74 -14.88 -7.69
CA LYS A 384 -19.38 -15.09 -8.21
C LYS A 384 -19.28 -16.38 -9.04
N GLU A 385 -20.01 -17.41 -8.65
CA GLU A 385 -20.04 -18.71 -9.33
C GLU A 385 -21.11 -18.82 -10.42
N ASN A 386 -21.85 -17.74 -10.72
CA ASN A 386 -22.97 -17.74 -11.67
C ASN A 386 -24.03 -18.82 -11.38
N ALA A 387 -24.17 -19.23 -10.12
CA ALA A 387 -25.09 -20.27 -9.67
C ALA A 387 -26.51 -19.70 -9.46
N TYR A 388 -27.09 -19.08 -10.49
CA TYR A 388 -28.30 -18.27 -10.40
C TYR A 388 -29.54 -19.05 -9.93
N SER A 389 -29.69 -20.31 -10.34
CA SER A 389 -30.76 -21.19 -9.86
C SER A 389 -30.73 -21.38 -8.34
N LYS A 390 -29.53 -21.51 -7.75
CA LYS A 390 -29.38 -21.60 -6.29
C LYS A 390 -29.70 -20.28 -5.59
N ILE A 391 -29.51 -19.14 -6.25
CA ILE A 391 -29.96 -17.83 -5.72
C ILE A 391 -31.48 -17.80 -5.70
N VAL A 392 -32.15 -18.25 -6.75
CA VAL A 392 -33.63 -18.40 -6.78
C VAL A 392 -34.11 -19.24 -5.60
N ASP A 393 -33.44 -20.36 -5.31
CA ASP A 393 -33.78 -21.23 -4.16
C ASP A 393 -33.65 -20.48 -2.83
N GLN A 394 -32.59 -19.69 -2.63
CA GLN A 394 -32.44 -18.87 -1.43
C GLN A 394 -33.55 -17.80 -1.33
N LEU A 395 -33.87 -17.14 -2.42
CA LEU A 395 -34.93 -16.13 -2.45
C LEU A 395 -36.31 -16.77 -2.14
N ASN A 396 -36.57 -17.98 -2.66
CA ASN A 396 -37.77 -18.76 -2.36
C ASN A 396 -37.84 -19.25 -0.91
N LYS A 397 -36.70 -19.66 -0.34
CA LYS A 397 -36.58 -20.14 1.05
C LYS A 397 -36.90 -19.02 2.05
N TYR A 398 -36.31 -17.84 1.88
CA TYR A 398 -36.44 -16.75 2.84
C TYR A 398 -37.60 -15.80 2.55
N LYS A 399 -38.05 -15.70 1.28
CA LYS A 399 -39.11 -14.78 0.81
C LYS A 399 -38.95 -13.34 1.29
N SER A 400 -37.70 -12.91 1.51
CA SER A 400 -37.39 -11.56 1.98
C SER A 400 -37.52 -10.56 0.83
N MET A 401 -38.40 -9.56 0.99
CA MET A 401 -38.58 -8.50 -0.01
C MET A 401 -37.27 -7.76 -0.30
N ALA A 402 -36.45 -7.50 0.73
CA ALA A 402 -35.18 -6.80 0.58
C ALA A 402 -34.20 -7.61 -0.28
N MET A 403 -34.05 -8.92 0.00
CA MET A 403 -33.21 -9.81 -0.81
C MET A 403 -33.71 -9.90 -2.25
N ILE A 404 -35.02 -10.08 -2.46
CA ILE A 404 -35.59 -10.19 -3.80
C ILE A 404 -35.33 -8.91 -4.59
N ARG A 405 -35.53 -7.73 -3.98
CA ARG A 405 -35.24 -6.44 -4.63
C ARG A 405 -33.76 -6.28 -4.99
N GLN A 406 -32.85 -6.78 -4.16
CA GLN A 406 -31.41 -6.69 -4.40
C GLN A 406 -30.95 -7.62 -5.53
N TYR A 407 -31.37 -8.89 -5.50
CA TYR A 407 -30.83 -9.90 -6.40
C TYR A 407 -31.62 -10.09 -7.69
N ALA A 408 -32.94 -9.87 -7.70
CA ALA A 408 -33.77 -10.06 -8.90
C ALA A 408 -33.26 -9.28 -10.14
N PRO A 409 -32.87 -7.99 -10.04
CA PRO A 409 -32.36 -7.25 -11.19
C PRO A 409 -31.11 -7.88 -11.81
N ILE A 410 -30.25 -8.48 -10.98
CA ILE A 410 -28.97 -9.06 -11.38
C ILE A 410 -29.20 -10.37 -12.15
N ILE A 411 -30.10 -11.22 -11.65
CA ILE A 411 -30.27 -12.59 -12.16
C ILE A 411 -31.46 -12.77 -13.09
N TYR A 412 -32.29 -11.73 -13.28
CA TYR A 412 -33.51 -11.83 -14.10
C TYR A 412 -33.23 -12.35 -15.52
N LYS A 413 -32.17 -11.87 -16.17
CA LYS A 413 -31.84 -12.27 -17.55
C LYS A 413 -31.56 -13.76 -17.71
N TYR A 414 -31.14 -14.43 -16.63
CA TYR A 414 -30.85 -15.85 -16.59
C TYR A 414 -32.03 -16.69 -16.08
N GLU A 415 -32.79 -16.16 -15.10
CA GLU A 415 -33.85 -16.89 -14.39
C GLU A 415 -35.22 -16.18 -14.50
N LYS A 416 -35.62 -15.81 -15.73
CA LYS A 416 -36.78 -14.93 -16.00
C LYS A 416 -38.08 -15.39 -15.36
N LYS A 417 -38.51 -16.63 -15.62
CA LYS A 417 -39.80 -17.18 -15.16
C LYS A 417 -39.87 -17.27 -13.63
N PRO A 418 -38.93 -17.93 -12.92
CA PRO A 418 -39.03 -18.06 -11.47
C PRO A 418 -38.89 -16.71 -10.77
N ILE A 419 -38.04 -15.80 -11.25
CA ILE A 419 -37.90 -14.46 -10.66
C ILE A 419 -39.16 -13.63 -10.88
N THR A 420 -39.78 -13.70 -12.06
CA THR A 420 -41.07 -13.03 -12.31
C THR A 420 -42.11 -13.48 -11.30
N THR A 421 -42.32 -14.79 -11.16
CA THR A 421 -43.29 -15.36 -10.23
C THR A 421 -42.99 -14.93 -8.79
N LEU A 422 -41.72 -15.03 -8.37
CA LEU A 422 -41.31 -14.71 -7.01
C LEU A 422 -41.44 -13.22 -6.69
N TYR A 423 -41.00 -12.34 -7.59
CA TYR A 423 -41.10 -10.90 -7.41
C TYR A 423 -42.55 -10.45 -7.30
N LEU A 424 -43.43 -10.95 -8.17
CA LEU A 424 -44.85 -10.63 -8.12
C LEU A 424 -45.50 -11.11 -6.81
N ASN A 425 -45.25 -12.36 -6.43
CA ASN A 425 -45.91 -12.97 -5.27
C ASN A 425 -45.39 -12.46 -3.92
N SER A 426 -44.09 -12.18 -3.82
CA SER A 426 -43.44 -11.84 -2.55
C SER A 426 -43.12 -10.36 -2.39
N VAL A 427 -43.08 -9.58 -3.47
CA VAL A 427 -42.82 -8.12 -3.40
C VAL A 427 -44.09 -7.34 -3.74
N VAL A 428 -44.69 -7.57 -4.90
CA VAL A 428 -45.79 -6.75 -5.44
C VAL A 428 -47.12 -6.99 -4.72
N ILE A 429 -47.59 -8.24 -4.68
CA ILE A 429 -48.89 -8.59 -4.06
C ILE A 429 -48.96 -8.14 -2.59
N PRO A 430 -47.95 -8.35 -1.74
CA PRO A 430 -48.00 -7.88 -0.36
C PRO A 430 -48.19 -6.37 -0.21
N GLN A 431 -47.62 -5.52 -1.09
CA GLN A 431 -47.84 -4.07 -1.00
C GLN A 431 -49.30 -3.70 -1.25
N SER A 432 -49.96 -4.39 -2.19
CA SER A 432 -51.37 -4.13 -2.48
C SER A 432 -52.32 -4.48 -1.32
N ASN A 433 -51.88 -5.36 -0.40
CA ASN A 433 -52.66 -5.76 0.77
C ASN A 433 -52.44 -4.84 1.98
N LYS A 434 -51.45 -3.94 1.95
CA LYS A 434 -51.18 -3.02 3.05
C LYS A 434 -52.32 -2.02 3.22
N LYS A 435 -52.70 -1.76 4.47
CA LYS A 435 -53.72 -0.76 4.82
C LYS A 435 -53.14 0.64 5.06
N THR A 436 -51.82 0.76 5.21
CA THR A 436 -51.12 2.02 5.44
C THR A 436 -51.08 2.91 4.20
N ALA A 437 -50.93 4.23 4.41
CA ALA A 437 -50.77 5.21 3.33
C ALA A 437 -49.52 4.94 2.44
N THR A 438 -48.52 4.23 2.96
CA THR A 438 -47.29 3.88 2.24
C THR A 438 -47.44 2.70 1.26
N GLY A 439 -48.51 1.90 1.38
CA GLY A 439 -48.76 0.73 0.53
C GLY A 439 -48.84 1.07 -0.96
N PRO A 440 -49.70 2.01 -1.38
CA PRO A 440 -49.81 2.46 -2.77
C PRO A 440 -48.50 2.98 -3.37
N VAL A 441 -47.75 3.80 -2.62
CA VAL A 441 -46.47 4.36 -3.08
C VAL A 441 -45.45 3.26 -3.33
N GLN A 442 -45.32 2.31 -2.40
CA GLN A 442 -44.39 1.20 -2.54
C GLN A 442 -44.80 0.24 -3.66
N LEU A 443 -46.10 0.01 -3.85
CA LEU A 443 -46.62 -0.79 -4.97
C LEU A 443 -46.20 -0.21 -6.32
N ALA A 444 -46.39 1.10 -6.51
CA ALA A 444 -45.96 1.78 -7.74
C ALA A 444 -44.45 1.67 -7.94
N SER A 445 -43.67 1.94 -6.88
CA SER A 445 -42.21 1.79 -6.95
C SER A 445 -41.78 0.36 -7.34
N ASP A 446 -42.36 -0.67 -6.75
CA ASP A 446 -41.94 -2.06 -7.02
C ASP A 446 -42.33 -2.52 -8.44
N ILE A 447 -43.49 -2.10 -8.96
CA ILE A 447 -43.91 -2.40 -10.34
C ILE A 447 -43.02 -1.67 -11.36
N ILE A 448 -42.73 -0.38 -11.13
CA ILE A 448 -41.85 0.40 -12.01
C ILE A 448 -40.44 -0.19 -12.00
N LYS A 449 -39.90 -0.53 -10.82
CA LYS A 449 -38.60 -1.22 -10.71
C LYS A 449 -38.61 -2.53 -11.48
N PHE A 450 -39.67 -3.34 -11.33
CA PHE A 450 -39.83 -4.58 -12.10
C PHE A 450 -39.79 -4.33 -13.59
N LEU A 451 -40.56 -3.38 -14.12
CA LEU A 451 -40.56 -3.02 -15.54
C LEU A 451 -39.14 -2.63 -16.01
N ASN A 452 -38.45 -1.78 -15.25
CA ASN A 452 -37.14 -1.27 -15.62
C ASN A 452 -36.08 -2.36 -15.75
N PHE A 453 -35.98 -3.28 -14.77
CA PHE A 453 -34.95 -4.32 -14.84
C PHE A 453 -35.37 -5.52 -15.72
N SER A 454 -36.67 -5.84 -15.79
CA SER A 454 -37.15 -7.00 -16.56
C SER A 454 -37.28 -6.70 -18.04
N LYS A 455 -37.60 -5.45 -18.39
CA LYS A 455 -38.06 -5.02 -19.71
C LYS A 455 -39.27 -5.82 -20.21
N ASP A 456 -39.99 -6.52 -19.33
CA ASP A 456 -41.14 -7.38 -19.67
C ASP A 456 -42.44 -6.57 -19.60
N LEU A 457 -42.65 -5.75 -20.62
CA LEU A 457 -43.84 -4.92 -20.76
C LEU A 457 -45.12 -5.74 -20.77
N LYS A 458 -45.12 -6.90 -21.45
CA LYS A 458 -46.29 -7.76 -21.59
C LYS A 458 -46.77 -8.28 -20.23
N THR A 459 -45.84 -8.81 -19.42
CA THR A 459 -46.16 -9.28 -18.07
C THR A 459 -46.59 -8.11 -17.19
N THR A 460 -45.90 -6.98 -17.26
CA THR A 460 -46.21 -5.79 -16.45
C THR A 460 -47.64 -5.29 -16.73
N LYS A 461 -48.01 -5.10 -18.00
CA LYS A 461 -49.39 -4.72 -18.41
C LYS A 461 -50.44 -5.71 -17.90
N ARG A 462 -50.16 -7.02 -18.02
CA ARG A 462 -51.07 -8.07 -17.51
C ARG A 462 -51.27 -7.96 -16.00
N VAL A 463 -50.20 -7.79 -15.24
CA VAL A 463 -50.25 -7.68 -13.77
C VAL A 463 -51.03 -6.44 -13.35
N ILE A 464 -50.80 -5.29 -13.98
CA ILE A 464 -51.51 -4.05 -13.66
C ILE A 464 -52.99 -4.16 -13.97
N LYS A 465 -53.36 -4.77 -15.12
CA LYS A 465 -54.76 -5.04 -15.45
C LYS A 465 -55.45 -5.86 -14.36
N GLN A 466 -54.79 -6.91 -13.85
CA GLN A 466 -55.32 -7.73 -12.76
C GLN A 466 -55.43 -6.95 -11.44
N LEU A 467 -54.44 -6.12 -11.11
CA LEU A 467 -54.45 -5.30 -9.89
C LEU A 467 -55.53 -4.21 -9.93
N LYS A 468 -55.75 -3.56 -11.08
CA LYS A 468 -56.81 -2.55 -11.28
C LYS A 468 -58.20 -3.15 -11.10
N VAL A 469 -58.44 -4.35 -11.64
CA VAL A 469 -59.70 -5.08 -11.45
C VAL A 469 -59.92 -5.41 -9.97
N ARG A 470 -58.88 -5.88 -9.27
CA ARG A 470 -59.00 -6.30 -7.87
C ARG A 470 -59.11 -5.15 -6.87
N LEU A 471 -58.37 -4.06 -7.06
CA LEU A 471 -58.24 -2.97 -6.09
C LEU A 471 -59.15 -1.77 -6.41
N GLY A 472 -59.77 -1.76 -7.59
CA GLY A 472 -60.47 -0.60 -8.14
C GLY A 472 -59.52 0.47 -8.67
N THR A 473 -59.96 1.20 -9.70
CA THR A 473 -59.19 2.32 -10.31
C THR A 473 -59.45 3.66 -9.61
N GLY A 474 -60.48 3.75 -8.77
CA GLY A 474 -60.77 4.89 -7.88
C GLY A 474 -60.24 4.68 -6.46
N GLY A 475 -60.04 5.77 -5.71
CA GLY A 475 -59.66 5.72 -4.29
C GLY A 475 -58.15 5.69 -4.03
N ARG A 476 -57.74 5.03 -2.95
CA ARG A 476 -56.38 5.11 -2.37
C ARG A 476 -55.20 4.70 -3.28
N PHE A 477 -55.46 3.94 -4.35
CA PHE A 477 -54.43 3.50 -5.30
C PHE A 477 -54.44 4.30 -6.62
N ARG A 478 -55.30 5.31 -6.76
CA ARG A 478 -55.43 6.12 -7.99
C ARG A 478 -54.07 6.67 -8.45
N ASP A 479 -53.37 7.38 -7.57
CA ASP A 479 -52.08 8.01 -7.89
C ASP A 479 -50.99 6.99 -8.18
N ALA A 480 -51.04 5.83 -7.51
CA ALA A 480 -50.11 4.74 -7.76
C ALA A 480 -50.28 4.16 -9.16
N PHE A 481 -51.53 3.94 -9.61
CA PHE A 481 -51.81 3.46 -10.95
C PHE A 481 -51.45 4.49 -12.03
N SER A 482 -51.75 5.77 -11.82
CA SER A 482 -51.34 6.85 -12.73
C SER A 482 -49.83 6.85 -12.95
N LYS A 483 -49.04 6.80 -11.87
CA LYS A 483 -47.57 6.76 -11.97
C LYS A 483 -47.05 5.54 -12.71
N ILE A 484 -47.71 4.39 -12.56
CA ILE A 484 -47.33 3.16 -13.25
C ILE A 484 -47.66 3.26 -14.75
N ASP A 485 -48.84 3.78 -15.10
CA ASP A 485 -49.26 3.97 -16.49
C ASP A 485 -48.33 4.95 -17.21
N ASP A 486 -47.99 6.09 -16.58
CA ASP A 486 -47.00 7.05 -17.11
C ASP A 486 -45.64 6.38 -17.38
N ALA A 487 -45.18 5.53 -16.46
CA ALA A 487 -43.92 4.82 -16.61
C ALA A 487 -43.96 3.80 -17.76
N ILE A 488 -45.11 3.15 -17.96
CA ILE A 488 -45.34 2.24 -19.10
C ILE A 488 -45.32 3.03 -20.41
N GLU A 489 -46.04 4.13 -20.51
CA GLU A 489 -46.10 4.96 -21.73
C GLU A 489 -44.71 5.46 -22.12
N ARG A 490 -43.94 5.98 -21.15
CA ARG A 490 -42.54 6.39 -21.39
C ARG A 490 -41.66 5.23 -21.84
N PHE A 491 -41.88 4.03 -21.31
CA PHE A 491 -41.12 2.84 -21.71
C PHE A 491 -41.47 2.40 -23.14
N GLU A 492 -42.73 2.53 -23.55
CA GLU A 492 -43.18 2.25 -24.92
C GLU A 492 -42.62 3.25 -25.93
N LEU A 493 -42.55 4.53 -25.58
CA LEU A 493 -41.97 5.58 -26.41
C LEU A 493 -40.46 5.44 -26.62
N ASN A 494 -39.75 4.76 -25.71
CA ASN A 494 -38.30 4.57 -25.77
C ASN A 494 -37.87 3.26 -26.48
N ILE A 495 -38.83 2.39 -26.84
CA ILE A 495 -38.56 1.10 -27.51
C ILE A 495 -39.01 1.11 -28.98
N ASN A 496 -39.94 2.02 -29.32
CA ASN A 496 -40.21 2.42 -30.70
C ASN A 496 -39.21 3.47 -31.15
#